data_AF-A0A9Q3P8L7-F1
#
_entry.id   AF-A0A9Q3P8L7-F1
#
_cell.length_a   1.000
_cell.length_b   1.000
_cell.length_c   1.000
_cell.angle_alpha   90.00
_cell.angle_beta   90.00
_cell.angle_gamma   90.00
#
_symmetry.space_group_name_H-M   'P 1'
#
loop_
_entity.id
_entity.type
_entity.pdbx_description
1 polymer ?
#
loop_
_entity_poly.entity_id
_entity_poly.type
_entity_poly.pdbx_seq_one_letter_code
_entity_poly.pdbx_strand_id
1 'polypeptide(L)'
;MTEERVKEYEELKTSSTNSPFLVMPDWKLPFKLYIDACGEGLGAALHQTQIINDKPVEGPICFISIQIKPTEARHMLRWQIAIQEYRGNMTIAHQSGNIHQNADGLSRWALENTPDNPAWVPQEKHHLEGICVTDIGTELFSQVK
;
A
#
# COMPACT_ATOMS: atom_id res chain seq x y z
N MET A 1 -12.50 20.01 -21.26
CA MET A 1 -11.19 19.37 -21.48
C MET A 1 -10.81 19.64 -22.93
N THR A 2 -9.66 20.28 -23.23
CA THR A 2 -9.22 20.49 -24.62
C THR A 2 -8.53 19.23 -25.16
N GLU A 3 -8.57 19.00 -26.46
CA GLU A 3 -7.92 17.82 -27.09
C GLU A 3 -6.42 17.78 -26.79
N GLU A 4 -5.77 18.94 -26.79
CA GLU A 4 -4.37 19.12 -26.41
C GLU A 4 -4.08 18.60 -25.00
N ARG A 5 -4.91 18.97 -24.01
CA ARG A 5 -4.71 18.54 -22.60
C ARG A 5 -4.92 17.05 -22.41
N VAL A 6 -5.83 16.44 -23.19
CA VAL A 6 -6.02 14.98 -23.15
C VAL A 6 -4.79 14.29 -23.70
N LYS A 7 -4.23 14.79 -24.81
CA LYS A 7 -3.02 14.25 -25.42
C LYS A 7 -1.82 14.33 -24.47
N GLU A 8 -1.58 15.50 -23.88
CA GLU A 8 -0.50 15.69 -22.90
C GLU A 8 -0.65 14.76 -21.69
N TYR A 9 -1.88 14.57 -21.21
CA TYR A 9 -2.16 13.66 -20.10
C TYR A 9 -1.82 12.21 -20.44
N GLU A 10 -2.21 11.73 -21.63
CA GLU A 10 -1.89 10.35 -22.06
C GLU A 10 -0.39 10.16 -22.30
N GLU A 11 0.31 11.17 -22.82
CA GLU A 11 1.77 11.16 -22.95
C GLU A 11 2.45 11.09 -21.58
N LEU A 12 1.99 11.87 -20.61
CA LEU A 12 2.54 11.88 -19.25
C LEU A 12 2.29 10.55 -18.53
N LYS A 13 1.10 9.97 -18.69
CA LYS A 13 0.76 8.64 -18.17
C LYS A 13 1.69 7.59 -18.76
N THR A 14 1.84 7.59 -20.08
CA THR A 14 2.73 6.68 -20.79
C THR A 14 4.18 6.83 -20.32
N SER A 15 4.68 8.05 -20.19
CA SER A 15 6.05 8.30 -19.71
C SER A 15 6.25 7.82 -18.26
N SER A 16 5.25 8.01 -17.40
CA SER A 16 5.30 7.63 -15.97
C SER A 16 5.23 6.12 -15.75
N THR A 17 4.72 5.35 -16.71
CA THR A 17 4.65 3.88 -16.62
C THR A 17 5.77 3.17 -17.39
N ASN A 18 6.71 3.93 -17.96
CA ASN A 18 7.80 3.40 -18.79
C ASN A 18 9.17 3.80 -18.25
N SER A 19 10.20 3.09 -18.71
CA SER A 19 11.60 3.48 -18.48
C SER A 19 11.89 4.83 -19.16
N PRO A 20 12.68 5.75 -18.55
CA PRO A 20 13.52 5.56 -17.36
C PRO A 20 12.86 5.94 -16.03
N PHE A 21 11.58 6.35 -16.03
CA PHE A 21 10.89 6.79 -14.82
C PHE A 21 10.57 5.62 -13.89
N LEU A 22 10.10 4.50 -14.45
CA LEU A 22 9.88 3.26 -13.70
C LEU A 22 11.21 2.49 -13.56
N VAL A 23 11.64 2.27 -12.32
CA VAL A 23 12.89 1.59 -11.99
C VAL A 23 12.63 0.10 -11.74
N MET A 24 13.49 -0.75 -12.29
CA MET A 24 13.43 -2.19 -12.04
C MET A 24 13.91 -2.50 -10.61
N PRO A 25 13.22 -3.35 -9.85
CA PRO A 25 13.59 -3.62 -8.46
C PRO A 25 14.94 -4.35 -8.34
N ASP A 26 15.77 -3.91 -7.40
CA ASP A 26 16.96 -4.62 -6.93
C ASP A 26 16.70 -5.20 -5.53
N TRP A 27 16.58 -6.52 -5.43
CA TRP A 27 16.28 -7.23 -4.19
C TRP A 27 17.37 -7.15 -3.12
N LYS A 28 18.56 -6.64 -3.46
CA LYS A 28 19.67 -6.46 -2.51
C LYS A 28 19.61 -5.13 -1.77
N LEU A 29 18.78 -4.19 -2.22
CA LEU A 29 18.67 -2.84 -1.68
C LEU A 29 17.34 -2.66 -0.94
N PRO A 30 17.30 -1.81 0.10
CA PRO A 30 16.07 -1.54 0.83
C PRO A 30 15.04 -0.82 -0.04
N PHE A 31 13.77 -1.12 0.19
CA PHE A 31 12.65 -0.42 -0.43
C PHE A 31 12.17 0.75 0.46
N LYS A 32 11.55 1.74 -0.16
CA LYS A 32 10.85 2.84 0.48
C LYS A 32 9.39 2.78 0.10
N LEU A 33 8.51 2.60 1.07
CA LEU A 33 7.07 2.51 0.84
C LEU A 33 6.40 3.80 1.33
N TYR A 34 5.85 4.56 0.39
CA TYR A 34 5.00 5.71 0.69
C TYR A 34 3.55 5.24 0.71
N ILE A 35 2.81 5.55 1.78
CA ILE A 35 1.41 5.14 1.94
C ILE A 35 0.59 6.35 2.36
N ASP A 36 -0.49 6.61 1.65
CA ASP A 36 -1.53 7.54 2.04
C ASP A 36 -2.90 6.86 2.04
N ALA A 37 -3.77 7.29 2.94
CA ALA A 37 -5.13 6.78 3.01
C ALA A 37 -6.09 7.93 3.29
N CYS A 38 -7.20 7.96 2.57
CA CYS A 38 -8.32 8.84 2.85
C CYS A 38 -9.56 8.03 3.25
N GLY A 39 -10.69 8.71 3.51
CA GLY A 39 -11.93 8.04 3.89
C GLY A 39 -12.49 7.08 2.83
N GLU A 40 -12.03 7.19 1.58
CA GLU A 40 -12.56 6.43 0.43
C GLU A 40 -11.52 5.51 -0.21
N GLY A 41 -10.22 5.70 0.04
CA GLY A 41 -9.19 5.07 -0.77
C GLY A 41 -7.81 5.01 -0.12
N LEU A 42 -7.04 4.00 -0.52
CA LEU A 42 -5.64 3.76 -0.17
C LEU A 42 -4.79 3.99 -1.41
N GLY A 43 -3.75 4.81 -1.25
CA GLY A 43 -2.70 5.03 -2.23
C GLY A 43 -1.36 4.60 -1.67
N ALA A 44 -0.53 3.93 -2.46
CA ALA A 44 0.86 3.70 -2.10
C ALA A 44 1.78 3.77 -3.31
N ALA A 45 3.02 4.18 -3.06
CA ALA A 45 4.09 4.19 -4.05
C ALA A 45 5.31 3.47 -3.47
N LEU A 46 5.74 2.41 -4.14
CA LEU A 46 6.97 1.69 -3.79
C LEU A 46 8.13 2.30 -4.56
N HIS A 47 9.14 2.76 -3.84
CA HIS A 47 10.33 3.40 -4.38
C HIS A 47 11.58 2.66 -3.97
N GLN A 48 12.66 2.87 -4.70
CA GLN A 48 13.99 2.40 -4.33
C GLN A 48 15.07 3.37 -4.78
N THR A 49 16.11 3.51 -3.98
CA THR A 49 17.29 4.31 -4.32
C THR A 49 18.34 3.40 -4.95
N GLN A 50 18.70 3.65 -6.21
CA GLN A 50 19.71 2.90 -6.97
C GLN A 50 20.78 3.83 -7.53
N ILE A 51 21.96 3.28 -7.85
CA ILE A 51 23.02 4.05 -8.52
C ILE A 51 22.80 3.95 -10.03
N ILE A 52 22.42 5.06 -10.65
CA ILE A 52 22.23 5.19 -12.09
C ILE A 52 23.18 6.30 -12.56
N ASN A 53 24.06 5.99 -13.51
CA ASN A 53 25.08 6.93 -14.00
C ASN A 53 25.91 7.55 -12.86
N ASP A 54 26.42 6.70 -11.95
CA ASP A 54 27.24 7.06 -10.78
C ASP A 54 26.56 8.01 -9.77
N LYS A 55 25.24 8.17 -9.85
CA LYS A 55 24.46 9.01 -8.93
C LYS A 55 23.36 8.21 -8.24
N PRO A 56 23.12 8.44 -6.93
CA PRO A 56 21.97 7.85 -6.26
C PRO A 56 20.69 8.53 -6.78
N VAL A 57 19.83 7.73 -7.40
CA VAL A 57 18.51 8.16 -7.90
C VAL A 57 17.46 7.34 -7.18
N GLU A 58 16.50 8.01 -6.56
CA GLU A 58 15.28 7.37 -6.08
C GLU A 58 14.24 7.37 -7.19
N GLY A 59 13.76 6.19 -7.54
CA GLY A 59 12.71 6.05 -8.54
C GLY A 59 11.59 5.12 -8.06
N PRO A 60 10.38 5.30 -8.61
CA PRO A 60 9.25 4.40 -8.35
C PRO A 60 9.45 3.05 -9.04
N ILE A 61 9.08 2.00 -8.33
CA ILE A 61 9.01 0.62 -8.83
C ILE A 61 7.58 0.27 -9.19
N CYS A 62 6.62 0.62 -8.32
CA CYS A 62 5.21 0.40 -8.57
C CYS A 62 4.33 1.38 -7.79
N PHE A 63 3.11 1.55 -8.27
CA PHE A 63 2.06 2.32 -7.64
C PHE A 63 0.89 1.39 -7.32
N ILE A 64 0.25 1.64 -6.19
CA ILE A 64 -0.89 0.88 -5.68
C ILE A 64 -2.01 1.89 -5.43
N SER A 65 -3.20 1.59 -5.92
CA SER A 65 -4.39 2.40 -5.70
C SER A 65 -5.59 1.47 -5.57
N ILE A 66 -6.29 1.57 -4.44
CA ILE A 66 -7.46 0.74 -4.16
C ILE A 66 -8.49 1.51 -3.33
N GLN A 67 -9.74 1.43 -3.73
CA GLN A 67 -10.85 2.00 -3.00
C GLN A 67 -11.14 1.19 -1.73
N ILE A 68 -11.19 1.86 -0.58
CA ILE A 68 -11.46 1.24 0.72
C ILE A 68 -12.98 1.22 0.91
N LYS A 69 -13.55 0.04 1.19
CA LYS A 69 -14.95 -0.05 1.57
C LYS A 69 -15.12 0.29 3.06
N PRO A 70 -16.19 0.98 3.46
CA PRO A 70 -16.37 1.51 4.83
C PRO A 70 -16.29 0.47 5.96
N THR A 71 -16.48 -0.82 5.65
CA THR A 71 -16.36 -1.91 6.62
C THR A 71 -14.91 -2.19 7.05
N GLU A 72 -13.92 -1.94 6.20
CA GLU A 72 -12.51 -2.32 6.40
C GLU A 72 -11.76 -1.39 7.38
N ALA A 73 -12.31 -0.20 7.67
CA ALA A 73 -11.72 0.78 8.59
C ALA A 73 -11.63 0.32 10.06
N ARG A 74 -12.30 -0.77 10.44
CA ARG A 74 -12.43 -1.23 11.85
C ARG A 74 -11.40 -2.28 12.28
N HIS A 75 -10.25 -2.35 11.62
CA HIS A 75 -9.31 -3.47 11.75
C HIS A 75 -8.01 -3.13 12.50
N MET A 76 -7.94 -1.98 13.20
CA MET A 76 -6.69 -1.46 13.79
C MET A 76 -5.88 -2.47 14.63
N LEU A 77 -6.54 -3.30 15.47
CA LEU A 77 -5.83 -4.29 16.29
C LEU A 77 -5.21 -5.41 15.43
N ARG A 78 -5.92 -5.89 14.40
CA ARG A 78 -5.38 -6.89 13.46
C ARG A 78 -4.18 -6.34 12.70
N TRP A 79 -4.29 -5.10 12.22
CA TRP A 79 -3.18 -4.41 11.56
C TRP A 79 -1.99 -4.18 12.49
N GLN A 80 -2.23 -3.85 13.77
CA GLN A 80 -1.16 -3.71 14.75
C GLN A 80 -0.39 -5.01 14.93
N ILE A 81 -1.07 -6.16 15.00
CA ILE A 81 -0.45 -7.49 15.11
C ILE A 81 0.34 -7.80 13.83
N ALA A 82 -0.27 -7.63 12.66
CA ALA A 82 0.40 -7.89 11.37
C ALA A 82 1.66 -7.01 11.19
N ILE A 83 1.60 -5.74 11.58
CA ILE A 83 2.75 -4.83 11.50
C ILE A 83 3.89 -5.29 12.43
N GLN A 84 3.62 -5.96 13.56
CA GLN A 84 4.68 -6.42 14.46
C GLN A 84 5.66 -7.37 13.76
N GLU A 85 5.19 -8.20 12.82
CA GLU A 85 6.04 -9.13 12.07
C GLU A 85 7.13 -8.39 11.26
N TYR A 86 6.84 -7.16 10.82
CA TYR A 86 7.75 -6.35 10.00
C TYR A 86 8.57 -5.35 10.82
N ARG A 87 8.30 -5.18 12.12
CA ARG A 87 8.98 -4.17 12.97
C ARG A 87 10.50 -4.35 13.05
N GLY A 88 11.00 -5.58 12.92
CA GLY A 88 12.45 -5.85 12.91
C GLY A 88 13.17 -5.37 11.66
N ASN A 89 12.45 -5.23 10.53
CA ASN A 89 13.02 -4.98 9.20
C ASN A 89 12.49 -3.67 8.57
N MET A 90 11.72 -2.88 9.30
CA MET A 90 11.10 -1.65 8.80
C MET A 90 11.28 -0.49 9.79
N THR A 91 11.56 0.70 9.25
CA THR A 91 11.51 1.95 10.00
C THR A 91 10.33 2.79 9.52
N ILE A 92 9.48 3.23 10.45
CA ILE A 92 8.35 4.11 10.14
C ILE A 92 8.82 5.55 10.30
N ALA A 93 8.77 6.33 9.23
CA ALA A 93 9.10 7.75 9.24
C ALA A 93 7.88 8.58 8.83
N HIS A 94 7.63 9.67 9.54
CA HIS A 94 6.60 10.64 9.17
C HIS A 94 7.06 11.46 7.95
N GLN A 95 6.16 11.67 6.99
CA GLN A 95 6.36 12.53 5.84
C GLN A 95 5.29 13.63 5.82
N SER A 96 5.71 14.88 5.66
CA SER A 96 4.78 16.00 5.51
C SER A 96 4.06 15.93 4.16
N GLY A 97 2.80 16.38 4.09
CA GLY A 97 1.96 16.27 2.89
C GLY A 97 2.57 16.83 1.60
N ASN A 98 3.42 17.86 1.68
CA ASN A 98 4.11 18.41 0.49
C ASN A 98 5.10 17.42 -0.15
N ILE A 99 5.67 16.50 0.63
CA ILE A 99 6.60 15.46 0.17
C ILE A 99 5.82 14.21 -0.28
N HIS A 100 4.61 14.03 0.23
CA HIS A 100 3.79 12.81 0.08
C HIS A 100 2.86 12.82 -1.14
N GLN A 101 3.13 13.70 -2.11
CA GLN A 101 2.28 13.88 -3.30
C GLN A 101 2.21 12.62 -4.18
N ASN A 102 3.21 11.74 -4.10
CA ASN A 102 3.26 10.47 -4.84
C ASN A 102 2.20 9.45 -4.41
N ALA A 103 1.73 9.49 -3.16
CA ALA A 103 0.68 8.62 -2.66
C ALA A 103 -0.68 9.33 -2.50
N ASP A 104 -0.69 10.64 -2.28
CA ASP A 104 -1.91 11.44 -2.06
C ASP A 104 -2.88 11.41 -3.25
N GLY A 105 -2.37 11.54 -4.47
CA GLY A 105 -3.22 11.43 -5.67
C GLY A 105 -3.88 10.05 -5.80
N LEU A 106 -3.16 9.00 -5.44
CA LEU A 106 -3.62 7.60 -5.54
C LEU A 106 -4.68 7.26 -4.48
N SER A 107 -4.64 7.91 -3.32
CA SER A 107 -5.60 7.71 -2.25
C SER A 107 -6.90 8.48 -2.51
N ARG A 108 -6.81 9.70 -3.05
CA ARG A 108 -7.96 10.59 -3.32
C ARG A 108 -8.75 10.22 -4.57
N TRP A 109 -8.10 9.63 -5.57
CA TRP A 109 -8.72 9.13 -6.80
C TRP A 109 -8.47 7.63 -6.93
N ALA A 110 -8.93 6.90 -5.91
CA ALA A 110 -8.64 5.48 -5.80
C ALA A 110 -9.35 4.65 -6.88
N LEU A 111 -8.62 3.67 -7.44
CA LEU A 111 -9.19 2.72 -8.40
C LEU A 111 -10.16 1.78 -7.71
N GLU A 112 -11.21 1.38 -8.43
CA GLU A 112 -12.20 0.44 -7.92
C GLU A 112 -11.56 -0.89 -7.50
N ASN A 113 -12.08 -1.47 -6.43
CA ASN A 113 -11.65 -2.78 -5.95
C ASN A 113 -12.36 -3.89 -6.73
N THR A 114 -11.98 -4.07 -8.01
CA THR A 114 -12.48 -5.12 -8.92
C THR A 114 -11.35 -6.07 -9.32
N PRO A 115 -11.63 -7.33 -9.72
CA PRO A 115 -10.58 -8.28 -10.13
C PRO A 115 -9.67 -7.83 -11.28
N ASP A 116 -10.09 -6.83 -12.06
CA ASP A 116 -9.27 -6.22 -13.12
C ASP A 116 -8.17 -5.30 -12.55
N ASN A 117 -8.32 -4.82 -11.31
CA ASN A 117 -7.29 -4.07 -10.61
C ASN A 117 -6.24 -5.04 -10.05
N PRO A 118 -4.94 -4.93 -10.40
CA PRO A 118 -3.91 -5.81 -9.84
C PRO A 118 -3.74 -5.68 -8.32
N ALA A 119 -4.17 -4.55 -7.75
CA ALA A 119 -4.21 -4.33 -6.30
C ALA A 119 -5.50 -4.88 -5.65
N TRP A 120 -6.34 -5.61 -6.40
CA TRP A 120 -7.60 -6.15 -5.92
C TRP A 120 -7.43 -6.97 -4.65
N VAL A 121 -8.26 -6.65 -3.66
CA VAL A 121 -8.37 -7.42 -2.43
C VAL A 121 -9.75 -8.06 -2.43
N PRO A 122 -9.85 -9.41 -2.42
CA PRO A 122 -11.11 -10.08 -2.29
C PRO A 122 -11.85 -9.58 -1.04
N GLN A 123 -13.15 -9.35 -1.17
CA GLN A 123 -13.96 -9.12 0.01
C GLN A 123 -14.06 -10.42 0.79
N GLU A 124 -13.21 -10.58 1.81
CA GLU A 124 -13.47 -11.56 2.84
C GLU A 124 -14.77 -11.16 3.54
N LYS A 125 -15.82 -11.98 3.43
CA LYS A 125 -16.84 -12.01 4.48
C LYS A 125 -16.09 -12.44 5.73
N HIS A 126 -15.69 -11.49 6.58
CA HIS A 126 -15.18 -11.82 7.89
C HIS A 126 -16.30 -12.55 8.66
N HIS A 127 -16.33 -13.87 8.59
CA HIS A 127 -16.78 -14.65 9.73
C HIS A 127 -15.72 -14.36 10.80
N LEU A 128 -16.13 -13.76 11.90
CA LEU A 128 -15.24 -13.38 12.99
C LEU A 128 -14.74 -14.65 13.72
N GLU A 129 -14.02 -15.55 13.05
CA GLU A 129 -13.37 -16.71 13.66
C GLU A 129 -11.90 -16.42 13.96
N GLY A 130 -11.61 -15.23 14.50
CA GLY A 130 -10.23 -14.76 14.65
C GLY A 130 -9.89 -14.07 15.96
N ILE A 131 -10.86 -13.92 16.86
CA ILE A 131 -10.59 -14.04 18.28
C ILE A 131 -11.64 -15.02 18.74
N CYS A 132 -11.32 -16.31 18.60
CA CYS A 132 -11.91 -17.23 19.55
C CYS A 132 -11.41 -16.73 20.90
N VAL A 133 -12.23 -15.94 21.58
CA VAL A 133 -12.41 -16.18 23.00
C VAL A 133 -13.16 -17.50 23.07
N THR A 134 -12.52 -18.60 22.61
CA THR A 134 -12.74 -19.87 23.29
C THR A 134 -12.39 -19.50 24.70
N ASP A 135 -13.41 -19.47 25.55
CA ASP A 135 -13.30 -19.31 26.98
C ASP A 135 -11.96 -19.88 27.40
N ILE A 136 -11.03 -19.01 27.82
CA ILE A 136 -9.74 -19.46 28.38
C ILE A 136 -10.01 -20.46 29.53
N GLY A 137 -11.23 -20.45 30.10
CA GLY A 137 -11.71 -21.49 31.01
C GLY A 137 -11.87 -22.89 30.38
N THR A 138 -12.35 -23.04 29.15
CA THR A 138 -12.75 -24.37 28.64
C THR A 138 -11.55 -25.23 28.25
N GLU A 139 -10.50 -24.65 27.68
CA GLU A 139 -9.31 -25.41 27.28
C GLU A 139 -8.25 -25.52 28.39
N LEU A 140 -8.09 -24.49 29.23
CA LEU A 140 -7.01 -24.46 30.24
C LEU A 140 -7.31 -25.33 31.48
N PHE A 141 -8.58 -25.52 31.86
CA PHE A 141 -8.94 -26.36 33.01
C PHE A 141 -9.00 -27.87 32.70
N SER A 142 -8.86 -28.27 31.43
CA SER A 142 -8.76 -29.70 31.07
C SER A 142 -7.39 -30.30 31.40
N GLN A 143 -6.36 -29.47 31.59
CA GLN A 143 -4.98 -29.88 31.90
C GLN A 143 -4.60 -29.69 33.37
N VAL A 144 -5.53 -29.23 34.21
CA VAL A 144 -5.36 -29.22 35.67
C VAL A 144 -6.29 -30.25 36.28
N LYS A 145 -5.83 -31.50 36.30
CA LYS A 145 -6.32 -32.56 37.18
C LYS A 145 -5.13 -33.26 37.82
#